data_AF-A0A536AAF9-F1
#
_entry.id   AF-A0A536AAF9-F1
#
_cell.length_a   1.000
_cell.length_b   1.000
_cell.length_c   1.000
_cell.angle_alpha   90.00
_cell.angle_beta   90.00
_cell.angle_gamma   90.00
#
_symmetry.space_group_name_H-M   'P 1'
#
loop_
_entity.id
_entity.type
_entity.pdbx_description
1 polymer ?
#
loop_
_entity_poly.entity_id
_entity_poly.type
_entity_poly.pdbx_seq_one_letter_code
_entity_poly.pdbx_strand_id
1 'polypeptide(L)'
;MDWLAAPDYWLTRFVFERALGVIYLVAFLVTVNQFRPLLGEHGLLPAPDFIRAVPFRASPTLFHLFGYSDRKLLVVAWTGVVLSVVAIIGLFDGDDFPIPFASMLIFAMLWVLYLSIVNVGQTFYSFGWESLLLEAGFLTIFLGPATTTPQFSLIVLMRWLLFRVEFGAGLIKMRGDQCWRDLTCLYYHHETQPMPNPLSWYFHRLPKRLHRMEVL
;
A
#
# COMPACT_ATOMS: atom_id res chain seq x y z
N MET A 1 3.97 -7.99 -33.59
CA MET A 1 4.79 -7.45 -32.49
C MET A 1 3.98 -7.59 -31.20
N ASP A 2 3.45 -8.79 -30.93
CA ASP A 2 2.35 -8.97 -29.96
C ASP A 2 2.79 -9.59 -28.63
N TRP A 3 4.09 -9.89 -28.47
CA TRP A 3 4.62 -10.50 -27.26
C TRP A 3 4.56 -9.60 -26.01
N LEU A 4 4.38 -8.29 -26.21
CA LEU A 4 4.19 -7.32 -25.12
C LEU A 4 2.71 -7.14 -24.73
N ALA A 5 1.78 -7.65 -25.52
CA ALA A 5 0.36 -7.58 -25.22
C ALA A 5 -0.06 -8.80 -24.37
N ALA A 6 -0.85 -8.58 -23.32
CA ALA A 6 -1.34 -9.61 -22.42
C ALA A 6 -2.87 -9.63 -22.37
N PRO A 7 -3.57 -9.97 -23.48
CA PRO A 7 -5.03 -9.88 -23.59
C PRO A 7 -5.77 -10.77 -22.57
N ASP A 8 -5.20 -11.92 -22.22
CA ASP A 8 -5.79 -12.85 -21.26
C ASP A 8 -5.80 -12.34 -19.81
N TYR A 9 -5.12 -11.21 -19.53
CA TYR A 9 -5.00 -10.63 -18.19
C TYR A 9 -6.04 -9.55 -17.89
N TRP A 10 -7.07 -9.37 -18.72
CA TRP A 10 -8.13 -8.38 -18.49
C TRP A 10 -8.81 -8.56 -17.13
N LEU A 11 -9.11 -9.82 -16.75
CA LEU A 11 -9.78 -10.14 -15.47
C LEU A 11 -8.84 -9.88 -14.29
N THR A 12 -7.58 -10.28 -14.43
CA THR A 12 -6.54 -10.02 -13.42
C THR A 12 -6.38 -8.53 -13.18
N ARG A 13 -6.28 -7.72 -14.25
CA ARG A 13 -6.21 -6.26 -14.17
C ARG A 13 -7.44 -5.70 -13.46
N PHE A 14 -8.63 -6.12 -13.88
CA PHE A 14 -9.90 -5.70 -13.29
C PHE A 14 -9.91 -5.96 -11.77
N VAL A 15 -9.72 -7.21 -11.34
CA VAL A 15 -9.74 -7.57 -9.92
C VAL A 15 -8.68 -6.83 -9.13
N PHE A 16 -7.47 -6.72 -9.68
CA PHE A 16 -6.35 -6.05 -9.01
C PHE A 16 -6.61 -4.56 -8.78
N GLU A 17 -7.09 -3.82 -9.78
CA GLU A 17 -7.41 -2.40 -9.66
C GLU A 17 -8.46 -2.14 -8.57
N ARG A 18 -9.51 -2.97 -8.51
CA ARG A 18 -10.57 -2.82 -7.49
C ARG A 18 -10.07 -3.17 -6.10
N ALA A 19 -9.30 -4.26 -5.98
CA ALA A 19 -8.68 -4.65 -4.71
C ALA A 19 -7.75 -3.54 -4.20
N LEU A 20 -6.91 -2.97 -5.08
CA LEU A 20 -6.02 -1.87 -4.71
C LEU A 20 -6.80 -0.61 -4.34
N GLY A 21 -7.91 -0.31 -5.03
CA GLY A 21 -8.84 0.75 -4.67
C GLY A 21 -9.40 0.58 -3.25
N VAL A 22 -9.76 -0.65 -2.84
CA VAL A 22 -10.17 -0.95 -1.46
C VAL A 22 -9.03 -0.71 -0.47
N ILE A 23 -7.80 -1.10 -0.81
CA ILE A 23 -6.64 -0.87 0.07
C ILE A 23 -6.37 0.64 0.24
N TYR A 24 -6.42 1.42 -0.83
CA TYR A 24 -6.32 2.89 -0.75
C TYR A 24 -7.45 3.48 0.10
N LEU A 25 -8.70 3.03 -0.08
CA LEU A 25 -9.83 3.47 0.72
C LEU A 25 -9.55 3.28 2.21
N VAL A 26 -9.09 2.09 2.61
CA VAL A 26 -8.70 1.80 3.99
C VAL A 26 -7.57 2.72 4.45
N ALA A 27 -6.51 2.89 3.65
CA ALA A 27 -5.36 3.73 4.00
C ALA A 27 -5.75 5.21 4.21
N PHE A 28 -6.62 5.76 3.37
CA PHE A 28 -7.13 7.11 3.54
C PHE A 28 -8.08 7.23 4.74
N LEU A 29 -8.93 6.24 5.00
CA LEU A 29 -9.75 6.21 6.22
C LEU A 29 -8.91 6.12 7.49
N VAL A 30 -7.82 5.33 7.49
CA VAL A 30 -6.84 5.33 8.58
C VAL A 30 -6.26 6.73 8.78
N THR A 31 -5.89 7.41 7.69
CA THR A 31 -5.39 8.79 7.76
C THR A 31 -6.43 9.74 8.37
N VAL A 32 -7.69 9.67 7.93
CA VAL A 32 -8.79 10.50 8.47
C VAL A 32 -8.96 10.30 9.98
N ASN A 33 -8.88 9.06 10.45
CA ASN A 33 -9.21 8.72 11.84
C ASN A 33 -8.01 8.80 12.79
N GLN A 34 -6.78 8.59 12.31
CA GLN A 34 -5.61 8.39 13.17
C GLN A 34 -4.50 9.44 12.96
N PHE A 35 -4.42 10.10 11.79
CA PHE A 35 -3.26 10.94 11.50
C PHE A 35 -3.15 12.14 12.45
N ARG A 36 -4.26 12.83 12.75
CA ARG A 36 -4.26 14.05 13.58
C ARG A 36 -3.63 13.87 14.98
N PRO A 37 -4.07 12.91 15.81
CA PRO A 37 -3.44 12.71 17.12
C PRO A 37 -1.97 12.28 17.02
N LEU A 38 -1.56 11.62 15.94
CA LEU A 38 -0.18 11.14 15.76
C LEU A 38 0.76 12.23 15.23
N LEU A 39 0.34 12.95 14.19
CA LEU A 39 1.19 13.76 13.31
C LEU A 39 0.55 15.09 12.91
N GLY A 40 -0.64 15.43 13.44
CA GLY A 40 -1.30 16.70 13.22
C GLY A 40 -0.52 17.90 13.75
N GLU A 41 -1.09 19.09 13.64
CA GLU A 41 -0.48 20.34 14.14
C GLU A 41 -0.08 20.27 15.62
N HIS A 42 -0.82 19.48 16.42
CA HIS A 42 -0.57 19.25 17.84
C HIS A 42 -0.42 17.75 18.16
N GLY A 43 0.02 16.95 17.18
CA GLY A 43 0.22 15.51 17.33
C GLY A 43 1.49 15.16 18.14
N LEU A 44 1.71 13.87 18.35
CA LEU A 44 2.93 13.34 19.00
C LEU A 44 4.21 13.72 18.24
N LEU A 45 4.15 13.71 16.91
CA LEU A 45 5.23 14.10 16.01
C LEU A 45 4.73 15.12 14.98
N PRO A 46 4.62 16.41 15.33
CA PRO A 46 3.93 17.38 14.47
C PRO A 46 4.52 17.48 13.05
N ALA A 47 3.70 17.18 12.04
CA ALA A 47 4.09 17.29 10.63
C ALA A 47 4.56 18.71 10.23
N PRO A 48 4.00 19.82 10.76
CA PRO A 48 4.50 21.16 10.44
C PRO A 48 5.98 21.39 10.80
N ASP A 49 6.46 20.79 11.90
CA ASP A 49 7.85 20.90 12.32
C ASP A 49 8.75 20.11 11.35
N PHE A 50 8.32 18.89 10.98
CA PHE A 50 9.02 18.05 10.02
C PHE A 50 9.16 18.71 8.65
N ILE A 51 8.06 19.26 8.11
CA ILE A 51 8.04 19.94 6.80
C ILE A 51 8.93 21.18 6.80
N ARG A 52 9.08 21.88 7.94
CA ARG A 52 10.03 23.00 8.07
C ARG A 52 11.48 22.54 8.11
N ALA A 53 11.75 21.39 8.72
CA ALA A 53 13.10 20.85 8.89
C ALA A 53 13.63 20.13 7.64
N VAL A 54 12.76 19.48 6.87
CA VAL A 54 13.14 18.61 5.75
C VAL A 54 12.81 19.28 4.42
N PRO A 55 13.78 19.40 3.48
CA PRO A 55 13.51 20.02 2.19
C PRO A 55 12.70 19.11 1.28
N PHE A 56 11.91 19.71 0.38
CA PHE A 56 11.08 19.01 -0.60
C PHE A 56 11.83 17.94 -1.41
N ARG A 57 13.11 18.17 -1.74
CA ARG A 57 13.93 17.19 -2.48
C ARG A 57 14.16 15.88 -1.72
N ALA A 58 14.18 15.93 -0.39
CA ALA A 58 14.36 14.77 0.46
C ALA A 58 13.01 14.11 0.81
N SER A 59 11.95 14.91 0.93
CA SER A 59 10.61 14.42 1.21
C SER A 59 9.54 15.15 0.38
N PRO A 60 9.29 14.71 -0.88
CA PRO A 60 8.34 15.38 -1.77
C PRO A 60 6.91 15.26 -1.26
N THR A 61 6.24 16.38 -0.98
CA THR A 61 4.83 16.37 -0.56
C THR A 61 4.10 17.59 -1.06
N LEU A 62 2.82 17.44 -1.36
CA LEU A 62 1.92 18.54 -1.68
C LEU A 62 1.85 19.59 -0.54
N PHE A 63 2.12 19.19 0.71
CA PHE A 63 2.10 20.09 1.85
C PHE A 63 3.22 21.15 1.83
N HIS A 64 4.27 20.98 1.03
CA HIS A 64 5.24 22.04 0.76
C HIS A 64 4.68 23.13 -0.18
N LEU A 65 3.75 22.78 -1.07
CA LEU A 65 3.24 23.69 -2.10
C LEU A 65 2.16 24.62 -1.56
N PHE A 66 1.19 24.06 -0.82
CA PHE A 66 0.07 24.82 -0.28
C PHE A 66 0.13 25.01 1.24
N GLY A 67 1.19 24.53 1.91
CA GLY A 67 1.38 24.59 3.36
C GLY A 67 0.51 23.58 4.13
N TYR A 68 1.05 23.02 5.21
CA TYR A 68 0.32 22.07 6.05
C TYR A 68 -0.72 22.75 6.95
N SER A 69 -1.88 22.11 7.11
CA SER A 69 -2.76 22.26 8.27
C SER A 69 -3.63 21.02 8.43
N ASP A 70 -4.16 20.78 9.62
CA ASP A 70 -5.03 19.63 9.90
C ASP A 70 -6.29 19.61 9.01
N ARG A 71 -6.76 20.79 8.58
CA ARG A 71 -7.89 20.91 7.66
C ARG A 71 -7.50 20.48 6.25
N LYS A 72 -6.34 20.94 5.76
CA LYS A 72 -5.85 20.59 4.42
C LYS A 72 -5.49 19.11 4.32
N LEU A 73 -4.93 18.53 5.38
CA LEU A 73 -4.74 17.08 5.48
C LEU A 73 -6.06 16.34 5.32
N LEU A 74 -7.12 16.76 6.04
CA LEU A 74 -8.42 16.11 5.90
C LEU A 74 -9.01 16.27 4.50
N VAL A 75 -8.83 17.43 3.85
CA VAL A 75 -9.24 17.59 2.45
C VAL A 75 -8.52 16.59 1.57
N VAL A 76 -7.18 16.48 1.67
CA VAL A 76 -6.38 15.49 0.93
C VAL A 76 -6.87 14.06 1.20
N ALA A 77 -7.11 13.71 2.46
CA ALA A 77 -7.53 12.37 2.86
C ALA A 77 -8.94 12.03 2.36
N TRP A 78 -9.90 12.94 2.50
CA TRP A 78 -11.27 12.74 2.00
C TRP A 78 -11.33 12.74 0.47
N THR A 79 -10.52 13.54 -0.22
CA THR A 79 -10.36 13.43 -1.67
C THR A 79 -9.84 12.04 -2.04
N GLY A 80 -8.85 11.52 -1.31
CA GLY A 80 -8.37 10.15 -1.47
C GLY A 80 -9.46 9.09 -1.26
N VAL A 81 -10.31 9.24 -0.23
CA VAL A 81 -11.47 8.37 0.01
C VAL A 81 -12.42 8.37 -1.19
N VAL A 82 -12.81 9.55 -1.68
CA VAL A 82 -13.74 9.68 -2.83
C VAL A 82 -13.14 9.04 -4.08
N LEU A 83 -11.87 9.33 -4.39
CA LEU A 83 -11.18 8.76 -5.54
C LEU A 83 -11.03 7.23 -5.42
N SER A 84 -10.87 6.71 -4.21
CA SER A 84 -10.78 5.26 -3.97
C SER A 84 -12.12 4.58 -4.25
N VAL A 85 -13.23 5.18 -3.81
CA VAL A 85 -14.59 4.70 -4.13
C VAL A 85 -14.84 4.73 -5.63
N VAL A 86 -14.44 5.80 -6.31
CA VAL A 86 -14.52 5.91 -7.76
C VAL A 86 -13.74 4.78 -8.45
N ALA A 87 -12.51 4.49 -8.01
CA ALA A 87 -11.68 3.41 -8.55
C ALA A 87 -12.30 2.02 -8.31
N ILE A 88 -12.92 1.79 -7.15
CA ILE A 88 -13.61 0.53 -6.82
C ILE A 88 -14.81 0.31 -7.74
N ILE A 89 -15.63 1.35 -7.95
CA ILE A 89 -16.79 1.28 -8.83
C ILE A 89 -16.36 1.12 -10.29
N GLY A 90 -15.17 1.62 -10.65
CA GLY A 90 -14.68 1.60 -12.03
C GLY A 90 -15.44 2.57 -12.94
N LEU A 91 -15.92 3.68 -12.37
CA LEU A 91 -16.83 4.63 -13.05
C LEU A 91 -16.24 5.18 -14.36
N PHE A 92 -14.91 5.24 -14.47
CA PHE A 92 -14.20 5.86 -15.59
C PHE A 92 -13.31 4.86 -16.37
N ASP A 93 -13.61 3.56 -16.28
CA ASP A 93 -12.82 2.51 -16.94
C ASP A 93 -13.34 2.13 -18.34
N GLY A 94 -14.58 2.50 -18.68
CA GLY A 94 -15.25 2.13 -19.93
C GLY A 94 -15.10 3.16 -21.06
N ASP A 95 -15.52 2.76 -22.27
CA ASP A 95 -15.46 3.57 -23.50
C ASP A 95 -16.41 4.78 -23.49
N ASP A 96 -17.40 4.80 -22.60
CA ASP A 96 -18.45 5.82 -22.57
C ASP A 96 -17.97 7.18 -22.04
N PHE A 97 -16.74 7.26 -21.52
CA PHE A 97 -16.23 8.48 -20.89
C PHE A 97 -15.32 9.31 -21.83
N PRO A 98 -15.54 10.63 -21.94
CA PRO A 98 -14.84 11.47 -22.92
C PRO A 98 -13.36 11.72 -22.61
N ILE A 99 -12.89 11.38 -21.40
CA ILE A 99 -11.50 11.59 -21.00
C ILE A 99 -10.73 10.28 -21.23
N PRO A 100 -9.94 10.17 -22.31
CA PRO A 100 -9.04 9.02 -22.46
C PRO A 100 -8.08 9.01 -21.27
N PHE A 101 -7.81 7.82 -20.73
CA PHE A 101 -6.90 7.60 -19.58
C PHE A 101 -7.39 8.12 -18.22
N ALA A 102 -8.69 8.37 -18.05
CA ALA A 102 -9.26 8.81 -16.77
C ALA A 102 -8.90 7.87 -15.59
N SER A 103 -8.95 6.55 -15.80
CA SER A 103 -8.55 5.55 -14.80
C SER A 103 -7.09 5.74 -14.33
N MET A 104 -6.17 5.96 -15.27
CA MET A 104 -4.75 6.21 -14.99
C MET A 104 -4.58 7.49 -14.17
N LEU A 105 -5.32 8.56 -14.52
CA LEU A 105 -5.30 9.82 -13.78
C LEU A 105 -5.81 9.65 -12.34
N ILE A 106 -6.84 8.83 -12.12
CA ILE A 106 -7.37 8.53 -10.78
C ILE A 106 -6.32 7.83 -9.93
N PHE A 107 -5.68 6.77 -10.45
CA PHE A 107 -4.60 6.10 -9.73
C PHE A 107 -3.39 7.01 -9.51
N ALA A 108 -3.07 7.90 -10.46
CA ALA A 108 -2.01 8.88 -10.29
C ALA A 108 -2.34 9.88 -9.18
N MET A 109 -3.58 10.38 -9.10
CA MET A 109 -4.02 11.25 -8.02
C MET A 109 -4.01 10.53 -6.67
N LEU A 110 -4.53 9.30 -6.59
CA LEU A 110 -4.45 8.46 -5.38
C LEU A 110 -3.01 8.31 -4.91
N TRP A 111 -2.10 7.99 -5.83
CA TRP A 111 -0.69 7.85 -5.54
C TRP A 111 -0.04 9.15 -5.04
N VAL A 112 -0.27 10.30 -5.71
CA VAL A 112 0.29 11.60 -5.30
C VAL A 112 -0.23 12.02 -3.93
N LEU A 113 -1.54 11.87 -3.68
CA LEU A 113 -2.17 12.23 -2.41
C LEU A 113 -1.61 11.36 -1.28
N TYR A 114 -1.50 10.05 -1.50
CA TYR A 114 -0.99 9.12 -0.50
C TYR A 114 0.51 9.30 -0.26
N LEU A 115 1.31 9.48 -1.32
CA LEU A 115 2.74 9.81 -1.22
C LEU A 115 2.95 11.06 -0.36
N SER A 116 2.10 12.08 -0.55
CA SER A 116 2.16 13.32 0.21
C SER A 116 1.94 13.11 1.71
N ILE A 117 1.09 12.14 2.10
CA ILE A 117 0.83 11.74 3.49
C ILE A 117 2.02 10.93 4.03
N VAL A 118 2.46 9.90 3.30
CA VAL A 118 3.58 9.02 3.71
C VAL A 118 4.85 9.83 3.97
N ASN A 119 5.17 10.78 3.08
CA ASN A 119 6.37 11.60 3.19
C ASN A 119 6.38 12.56 4.39
N VAL A 120 5.24 12.83 5.01
CA VAL A 120 5.16 13.59 6.28
C VAL A 120 4.84 12.71 7.49
N GLY A 121 4.66 11.40 7.27
CA GLY A 121 4.16 10.46 8.27
C GLY A 121 5.21 9.90 9.24
N GLN A 122 6.47 10.27 9.07
CA GLN A 122 7.58 9.99 9.99
C GLN A 122 7.58 8.51 10.46
N THR A 123 7.75 8.25 11.77
CA THR A 123 7.81 6.90 12.34
C THR A 123 6.51 6.11 12.18
N PHE A 124 5.35 6.77 12.17
CA PHE A 124 4.06 6.07 12.10
C PHE A 124 3.76 5.53 10.70
N TYR A 125 4.36 6.11 9.66
CA TYR A 125 4.24 5.67 8.26
C TYR A 125 5.54 5.05 7.71
N SER A 126 6.53 4.76 8.55
CA SER A 126 7.82 4.19 8.11
C SER A 126 7.79 2.67 7.92
N PHE A 127 6.64 2.03 8.07
CA PHE A 127 6.52 0.58 7.92
C PHE A 127 6.43 0.18 6.45
N GLY A 128 6.89 -1.04 6.12
CA GLY A 128 7.02 -1.50 4.74
C GLY A 128 5.71 -1.58 3.94
N TRP A 129 4.55 -1.57 4.61
CA TRP A 129 3.23 -1.56 3.95
C TRP A 129 3.02 -0.28 3.14
N GLU A 130 3.51 0.86 3.63
CA GLU A 130 3.23 2.16 3.00
C GLU A 130 4.07 2.32 1.72
N SER A 131 5.34 1.89 1.77
CA SER A 131 6.18 1.78 0.58
C SER A 131 5.61 0.77 -0.43
N LEU A 132 5.08 -0.36 0.03
CA LEU A 132 4.49 -1.36 -0.85
C LEU A 132 3.25 -0.82 -1.58
N LEU A 133 2.37 -0.11 -0.87
CA LEU A 133 1.19 0.52 -1.47
C LEU A 133 1.60 1.59 -2.49
N LEU A 134 2.65 2.37 -2.22
CA LEU A 134 3.17 3.35 -3.17
C LEU A 134 3.80 2.68 -4.42
N GLU A 135 4.54 1.59 -4.26
CA GLU A 135 5.11 0.84 -5.38
C GLU A 135 4.02 0.19 -6.25
N ALA A 136 3.05 -0.49 -5.62
CA ALA A 136 1.91 -1.10 -6.31
C ALA A 136 1.01 -0.04 -6.97
N GLY A 137 0.76 1.06 -6.26
CA GLY A 137 0.03 2.22 -6.75
C GLY A 137 0.64 2.82 -8.00
N PHE A 138 1.96 3.06 -7.97
CA PHE A 138 2.69 3.61 -9.10
C PHE A 138 2.58 2.71 -10.34
N LEU A 139 2.78 1.39 -10.18
CA LEU A 139 2.65 0.46 -11.30
C LEU A 139 1.22 0.42 -11.86
N THR A 140 0.20 0.56 -11.00
CA THR A 140 -1.22 0.56 -11.41
C THR A 140 -1.60 1.74 -12.28
N ILE A 141 -0.93 2.88 -12.14
CA ILE A 141 -1.12 4.04 -13.03
C ILE A 141 -1.00 3.63 -14.49
N PHE A 142 -0.11 2.68 -14.79
CA PHE A 142 0.20 2.26 -16.16
C PHE A 142 -0.58 1.03 -16.64
N LEU A 143 -1.37 0.37 -15.78
CA LEU A 143 -2.15 -0.81 -16.16
C LEU A 143 -3.24 -0.52 -17.21
N GLY A 144 -3.66 0.75 -17.29
CA GLY A 144 -4.55 1.24 -18.34
C GLY A 144 -6.04 0.95 -18.10
N PRO A 145 -6.93 1.63 -18.84
CA PRO A 145 -8.37 1.43 -18.75
C PRO A 145 -8.80 0.05 -19.30
N ALA A 146 -10.06 -0.33 -19.06
CA ALA A 146 -10.58 -1.65 -19.45
C ALA A 146 -10.61 -1.91 -20.96
N THR A 147 -10.54 -0.83 -21.72
CA THR A 147 -10.58 -0.79 -23.17
C THR A 147 -9.19 -1.05 -23.78
N THR A 148 -8.14 -1.01 -22.96
CA THR A 148 -6.76 -1.23 -23.38
C THR A 148 -6.27 -2.63 -22.99
N THR A 149 -5.46 -3.23 -23.87
CA THR A 149 -4.81 -4.50 -23.56
C THR A 149 -3.68 -4.27 -22.54
N PRO A 150 -3.66 -4.98 -21.41
CA PRO A 150 -2.59 -4.86 -20.42
C PRO A 150 -1.22 -5.18 -21.05
N GLN A 151 -0.18 -4.44 -20.65
CA GLN A 151 1.18 -4.71 -21.09
C GLN A 151 1.81 -5.84 -20.28
N PHE A 152 2.38 -6.84 -20.95
CA PHE A 152 3.03 -7.98 -20.31
C PHE A 152 4.19 -7.58 -19.40
N SER A 153 4.93 -6.53 -19.75
CA SER A 153 6.00 -5.96 -18.91
C SER A 153 5.49 -5.52 -17.54
N LEU A 154 4.31 -4.89 -17.46
CA LEU A 154 3.71 -4.49 -16.19
C LEU A 154 3.29 -5.69 -15.35
N ILE A 155 2.77 -6.75 -15.98
CA ILE A 155 2.46 -8.00 -15.29
C ILE A 155 3.73 -8.60 -14.67
N VAL A 156 4.85 -8.60 -15.38
CA VAL A 156 6.15 -9.04 -14.85
C VAL A 156 6.62 -8.16 -13.69
N LEU A 157 6.47 -6.83 -13.79
CA LEU A 157 6.82 -5.91 -12.70
C LEU A 157 5.95 -6.13 -11.44
N MET A 158 4.65 -6.38 -11.61
CA MET A 158 3.76 -6.71 -10.48
C MET A 158 4.14 -8.05 -9.84
N ARG A 159 4.48 -9.07 -10.65
CA ARG A 159 4.99 -10.36 -10.15
C ARG A 159 6.32 -10.19 -9.42
N TRP A 160 7.19 -9.33 -9.94
CA TRP A 160 8.46 -9.00 -9.31
C TRP A 160 8.26 -8.28 -7.97
N LEU A 161 7.29 -7.36 -7.88
CA LEU A 161 6.90 -6.73 -6.62
C LEU A 161 6.47 -7.78 -5.60
N LEU A 162 5.54 -8.68 -5.96
CA LEU A 162 5.09 -9.77 -5.10
C LEU A 162 6.25 -10.66 -4.65
N PHE A 163 7.09 -11.08 -5.60
CA PHE A 163 8.27 -11.89 -5.29
C PHE A 163 9.19 -11.19 -4.29
N ARG A 164 9.52 -9.90 -4.51
CA ARG A 164 10.39 -9.15 -3.59
C ARG A 164 9.81 -9.05 -2.18
N VAL A 165 8.50 -8.87 -2.05
CA VAL A 165 7.83 -8.79 -0.74
C VAL A 165 7.93 -10.13 -0.01
N GLU A 166 7.49 -11.22 -0.64
CA GLU A 166 7.46 -12.55 -0.01
C GLU A 166 8.87 -13.07 0.28
N PHE A 167 9.75 -12.99 -0.73
CA PHE A 167 11.12 -13.44 -0.59
C PHE A 167 11.91 -12.56 0.39
N GLY A 168 11.72 -11.24 0.33
CA GLY A 168 12.33 -10.29 1.26
C GLY A 168 11.92 -10.52 2.71
N ALA A 169 10.64 -10.79 2.97
CA ALA A 169 10.16 -11.15 4.30
C ALA A 169 10.86 -12.41 4.83
N GLY A 170 11.02 -13.44 3.99
CA GLY A 170 11.79 -14.65 4.32
C GLY A 170 13.26 -14.36 4.63
N LEU A 171 13.94 -13.55 3.82
CA LEU A 171 15.34 -13.19 4.04
C LEU A 171 15.55 -12.40 5.35
N ILE A 172 14.62 -11.50 5.69
CA ILE A 172 14.67 -10.75 6.95
C ILE A 172 14.53 -11.69 8.14
N LYS A 173 13.62 -12.67 8.08
CA LYS A 173 13.48 -13.73 9.09
C LYS A 173 14.77 -14.53 9.25
N MET A 174 15.34 -15.02 8.15
CA MET A 174 16.58 -15.79 8.15
C MET A 174 17.80 -15.00 8.66
N ARG A 175 17.79 -13.67 8.49
CA ARG A 175 18.81 -12.77 9.04
C ARG A 175 18.59 -12.45 10.52
N GLY A 176 17.33 -12.35 10.95
CA GLY A 176 16.95 -11.76 12.23
C GLY A 176 17.23 -12.63 13.45
N ASP A 177 17.00 -13.94 13.37
CA ASP A 177 17.16 -14.85 14.51
C ASP A 177 17.52 -16.28 14.06
N GLN A 178 18.29 -17.00 14.89
CA GLN A 178 18.58 -18.42 14.69
C GLN A 178 17.32 -19.29 14.77
N CYS A 179 16.29 -18.89 15.51
CA CYS A 179 15.06 -19.69 15.62
C CYS A 179 14.39 -19.96 14.26
N TRP A 180 14.58 -19.10 13.26
CA TRP A 180 14.03 -19.29 11.91
C TRP A 180 14.78 -20.38 11.16
N ARG A 181 16.08 -20.53 11.44
CA ARG A 181 16.95 -21.58 10.88
C ARG A 181 16.73 -22.92 11.57
N ASP A 182 16.46 -22.88 12.87
CA ASP A 182 16.17 -24.08 13.67
C ASP A 182 14.70 -24.52 13.60
N LEU A 183 13.87 -23.79 12.83
CA LEU A 183 12.42 -24.02 12.65
C LEU A 183 11.60 -23.93 13.95
N THR A 184 12.09 -23.17 14.95
CA THR A 184 11.48 -23.10 16.28
C THR A 184 10.73 -21.81 16.56
N CYS A 185 10.82 -20.77 15.71
CA CYS A 185 10.18 -19.48 16.02
C CYS A 185 8.65 -19.58 16.24
N LEU A 186 7.99 -20.50 15.53
CA LEU A 186 6.53 -20.66 15.61
C LEU A 186 6.06 -21.28 16.94
N TYR A 187 6.97 -21.79 17.77
CA TYR A 187 6.64 -22.28 19.12
C TYR A 187 6.04 -21.18 20.01
N TYR A 188 6.44 -19.93 19.80
CA TYR A 188 5.97 -18.79 20.60
C TYR A 188 5.33 -17.70 19.73
N HIS A 189 5.50 -17.75 18.40
CA HIS A 189 5.03 -16.68 17.50
C HIS A 189 3.53 -16.37 17.65
N HIS A 190 2.68 -17.40 17.72
CA HIS A 190 1.23 -17.25 17.87
C HIS A 190 0.83 -16.62 19.21
N GLU A 191 1.68 -16.72 20.24
CA GLU A 191 1.48 -16.09 21.54
C GLU A 191 1.99 -14.64 21.57
N THR A 192 3.11 -14.37 20.91
CA THR A 192 3.83 -13.08 21.00
C THR A 192 3.59 -12.13 19.83
N GLN A 193 2.82 -12.52 18.82
CA GLN A 193 2.56 -11.66 17.66
C GLN A 193 1.84 -10.36 18.08
N PRO A 194 2.11 -9.21 17.42
CA PRO A 194 1.56 -7.91 17.86
C PRO A 194 0.02 -7.80 17.83
N MET A 195 -0.65 -8.57 16.97
CA MET A 195 -2.10 -8.58 16.82
C MET A 195 -2.62 -10.02 16.85
N PRO A 196 -2.64 -10.67 18.03
CA PRO A 196 -3.14 -12.02 18.14
C PRO A 196 -4.66 -12.00 17.94
N ASN A 197 -5.15 -12.85 17.04
CA ASN A 197 -6.58 -13.09 16.86
C ASN A 197 -7.03 -14.30 17.71
N PRO A 198 -8.35 -14.55 17.86
CA PRO A 198 -8.85 -15.67 18.67
C PRO A 198 -8.34 -17.06 18.25
N LEU A 199 -7.96 -17.25 16.97
CA LEU A 199 -7.39 -18.51 16.49
C LEU A 199 -5.95 -18.73 16.95
N SER A 200 -5.20 -17.66 17.27
CA SER A 200 -3.80 -17.75 17.70
C SER A 200 -3.61 -18.67 18.91
N TRP A 201 -4.58 -18.70 19.83
CA TRP A 201 -4.55 -19.62 20.98
C TRP A 201 -4.62 -21.09 20.55
N TYR A 202 -5.42 -21.41 19.55
CA TYR A 202 -5.54 -22.77 19.02
C TYR A 202 -4.27 -23.15 18.25
N PHE A 203 -3.76 -22.24 17.41
CA PHE A 203 -2.52 -22.47 16.66
C PHE A 203 -1.32 -22.63 17.58
N HIS A 204 -1.18 -21.81 18.61
CA HIS A 204 -0.10 -21.94 19.61
C HIS A 204 -0.02 -23.35 20.22
N ARG A 205 -1.18 -23.98 20.44
CA ARG A 205 -1.29 -25.32 21.03
C ARG A 205 -1.04 -26.47 20.06
N LEU A 206 -0.75 -26.20 18.79
CA LEU A 206 -0.42 -27.26 17.84
C LEU A 206 0.88 -28.00 18.25
N PRO A 207 0.99 -29.30 17.93
CA PRO A 207 2.22 -30.05 18.10
C PRO A 207 3.43 -29.37 17.46
N LYS A 208 4.59 -29.44 18.13
CA LYS A 208 5.86 -28.85 17.64
C LYS A 208 6.26 -29.25 16.21
N ARG A 209 5.80 -30.40 15.71
CA ARG A 209 6.04 -30.82 14.32
C ARG A 209 5.27 -29.96 13.31
N LEU A 210 4.03 -29.59 13.63
CA LEU A 210 3.22 -28.69 12.81
C LEU A 210 3.83 -27.29 12.80
N HIS A 211 4.25 -26.79 13.95
CA HIS A 211 4.99 -25.52 14.04
C HIS A 211 6.26 -25.47 13.20
N ARG A 212 7.03 -26.57 13.13
CA ARG A 212 8.21 -26.64 12.25
C ARG A 212 7.83 -26.61 10.77
N MET A 213 6.70 -27.21 10.40
CA MET A 213 6.20 -27.17 9.02
C MET A 213 5.67 -25.78 8.67
N GLU A 214 5.10 -25.03 9.61
CA GLU A 214 4.65 -23.64 9.41
C GLU A 214 5.81 -22.67 9.11
N VAL A 215 7.05 -23.03 9.45
CA VAL A 215 8.25 -22.25 9.11
C VAL A 215 8.74 -22.53 7.69
N LEU A 216 8.47 -23.71 7.13
CA LEU A 216 8.92 -24.15 5.80
C LEU A 216 8.06 -23.56 4.68
#